data_AF-A0A397A9K7-F1
#
_entry.id   AF-A0A397A9K7-F1
#
_cell.length_a   1.000
_cell.length_b   1.000
_cell.length_c   1.000
_cell.angle_alpha   90.00
_cell.angle_beta   90.00
_cell.angle_gamma   90.00
#
_symmetry.space_group_name_H-M   'P 1'
#
loop_
_entity.id
_entity.type
_entity.pdbx_description
1 polymer ?
#
loop_
_entity_poly.entity_id
_entity_poly.type
_entity_poly.pdbx_seq_one_letter_code
_entity_poly.pdbx_strand_id
1 'polypeptide(L)'
;MGNYHRKPKITSHLKTFLSLHSGIQDAAILTEKLRGPQQNNGFDCGVYMLLAAQHMLRTFLALKEAGVDFPDVQDLLNVDAFNQVDADKARRSMLRHLEQHAAEYARLME
;
A
#
# COMPACT_ATOMS: atom_id res chain seq x y z
N MET A 1 14.47 -16.67 -7.69
CA MET A 1 13.23 -16.19 -8.35
C MET A 1 12.05 -16.62 -7.48
N GLY A 2 11.41 -15.68 -6.78
CA GLY A 2 10.35 -15.98 -5.81
C GLY A 2 9.05 -16.37 -6.51
N ASN A 3 8.48 -17.52 -6.14
CA ASN A 3 7.25 -18.04 -6.70
C ASN A 3 6.05 -17.09 -6.48
N TYR A 4 5.75 -16.28 -7.50
CA TYR A 4 4.55 -15.43 -7.63
C TYR A 4 3.22 -16.24 -7.69
N HIS A 5 3.28 -17.56 -7.56
CA HIS A 5 2.14 -18.50 -7.57
C HIS A 5 1.18 -18.39 -6.36
N ARG A 6 1.40 -17.44 -5.43
CA ARG A 6 0.56 -17.27 -4.22
C ARG A 6 -0.55 -16.22 -4.37
N LYS A 7 -0.55 -15.39 -5.43
CA LYS A 7 -1.53 -14.29 -5.59
C LYS A 7 -2.99 -14.75 -5.55
N PRO A 8 -3.42 -15.81 -6.29
CA PRO A 8 -4.81 -16.27 -6.25
C PRO A 8 -5.23 -16.78 -4.86
N LYS A 9 -4.32 -17.42 -4.13
CA LYS A 9 -4.59 -17.92 -2.77
C LYS A 9 -4.75 -16.78 -1.76
N ILE A 10 -3.91 -15.74 -1.86
CA ILE A 10 -4.04 -14.55 -1.00
C ILE A 10 -5.41 -13.91 -1.20
N THR A 11 -5.82 -13.69 -2.45
CA THR A 11 -7.12 -13.12 -2.77
C THR A 11 -8.26 -13.98 -2.25
N SER A 12 -8.21 -15.31 -2.46
CA SER A 12 -9.22 -16.23 -1.92
C SER A 12 -9.32 -16.17 -0.40
N HIS A 13 -8.18 -16.18 0.32
CA HIS A 13 -8.19 -16.09 1.79
C HIS A 13 -8.78 -14.77 2.28
N LEU A 14 -8.49 -13.66 1.60
CA LEU A 14 -9.05 -12.35 1.94
C LEU A 14 -10.57 -12.29 1.71
N LYS A 15 -11.07 -12.89 0.61
CA LYS A 15 -12.52 -13.00 0.38
C LYS A 15 -13.21 -13.84 1.45
N THR A 16 -12.64 -14.99 1.78
CA THR A 16 -13.16 -15.85 2.85
C THR A 16 -13.17 -15.12 4.19
N PHE A 17 -12.09 -14.42 4.53
CA PHE A 17 -12.02 -13.59 5.74
C PHE A 17 -13.14 -12.55 5.77
N LEU A 18 -13.30 -11.76 4.70
CA LEU A 18 -14.36 -10.75 4.61
C LEU A 18 -15.74 -11.38 4.71
N SER A 19 -15.97 -12.52 4.06
CA SER A 19 -17.27 -13.19 4.07
C SER A 19 -17.68 -13.62 5.47
N LEU A 20 -16.75 -14.21 6.23
CA LEU A 20 -16.99 -14.64 7.61
C LEU A 20 -17.30 -13.48 8.56
N HIS A 21 -16.71 -12.29 8.33
CA HIS A 21 -16.81 -11.17 9.28
C HIS A 21 -17.84 -10.10 8.91
N SER A 22 -18.20 -9.99 7.63
CA SER A 22 -19.18 -9.00 7.15
C SER A 22 -20.56 -9.58 6.83
N GLY A 23 -20.67 -10.92 6.75
CA GLY A 23 -21.89 -11.59 6.27
C GLY A 23 -22.12 -11.46 4.75
N ILE A 24 -21.23 -10.78 4.02
CA ILE A 24 -21.25 -10.71 2.56
C ILE A 24 -20.83 -12.07 1.99
N GLN A 25 -21.55 -12.59 1.00
CA GLN A 25 -21.16 -13.85 0.35
C GLN A 25 -19.88 -13.66 -0.46
N ASP A 26 -18.96 -14.64 -0.42
CA ASP A 26 -17.69 -14.61 -1.17
C ASP A 26 -17.87 -14.26 -2.65
N ALA A 27 -18.92 -14.81 -3.28
CA ALA A 27 -19.29 -14.56 -4.68
C ALA A 27 -19.64 -13.09 -5.00
N ALA A 28 -20.06 -12.32 -3.99
CA ALA A 28 -20.35 -10.89 -4.13
C ALA A 28 -19.10 -10.00 -3.94
N ILE A 29 -17.97 -10.56 -3.53
CA ILE A 29 -16.73 -9.81 -3.34
C ILE A 29 -15.96 -9.76 -4.65
N LEU A 30 -15.97 -8.59 -5.29
CA LEU A 30 -15.23 -8.33 -6.52
C LEU A 30 -13.76 -8.02 -6.23
N THR A 31 -12.89 -8.39 -7.17
CA THR A 31 -11.45 -8.16 -7.05
C THR A 31 -10.93 -7.48 -8.30
N GLU A 32 -10.41 -6.28 -8.11
CA GLU A 32 -9.83 -5.48 -9.18
C GLU A 32 -8.31 -5.54 -9.16
N LYS A 33 -7.72 -5.59 -10.36
CA LYS A 33 -6.26 -5.47 -10.51
C LYS A 33 -5.90 -4.00 -10.63
N LEU A 34 -5.35 -3.46 -9.55
CA LEU A 34 -4.78 -2.11 -9.55
C LEU A 34 -3.52 -2.02 -10.41
N ARG A 35 -3.41 -0.90 -11.14
CA ARG A 35 -2.24 -0.57 -11.95
C ARG A 35 -1.45 0.53 -11.24
N GLY A 36 -0.42 0.13 -10.50
CA GLY A 36 0.50 1.07 -9.84
C GLY A 36 1.87 1.12 -10.52
N PRO A 37 2.73 2.05 -10.07
CA PRO A 37 4.11 2.15 -10.53
C PRO A 37 4.85 0.81 -10.33
N GLN A 38 5.69 0.44 -11.30
CA GLN A 38 6.50 -0.78 -11.23
C GLN A 38 7.92 -0.45 -10.77
N GLN A 39 8.46 -1.29 -9.88
CA GLN A 39 9.86 -1.19 -9.49
C GLN A 39 10.78 -1.76 -10.57
N ASN A 40 11.92 -1.12 -10.77
CA ASN A 40 12.94 -1.57 -11.73
C ASN A 40 14.06 -2.38 -11.07
N ASN A 41 14.00 -2.58 -9.75
CA ASN A 41 14.98 -3.34 -8.98
C ASN A 41 14.33 -4.48 -8.19
N GLY A 42 15.15 -5.32 -7.53
CA GLY A 42 14.69 -6.49 -6.80
C GLY A 42 14.46 -6.29 -5.29
N PHE A 43 14.66 -5.08 -4.76
CA PHE A 43 14.77 -4.85 -3.31
C PHE A 43 13.84 -3.75 -2.76
N ASP A 44 13.22 -2.94 -3.61
CA ASP A 44 12.35 -1.83 -3.17
C ASP A 44 10.87 -2.20 -2.96
N CYS A 45 10.51 -3.49 -2.96
CA CYS A 45 9.09 -3.88 -2.91
C CYS A 45 8.37 -3.39 -1.66
N GLY A 46 9.06 -3.33 -0.51
CA GLY A 46 8.51 -2.74 0.71
C GLY A 46 8.31 -1.23 0.60
N VAL A 47 9.24 -0.52 -0.05
CA VAL A 47 9.15 0.94 -0.24
C VAL A 47 8.03 1.29 -1.23
N TYR A 48 7.90 0.53 -2.31
CA TYR A 48 6.81 0.69 -3.28
C TYR A 48 5.44 0.39 -2.65
N MET A 49 5.36 -0.62 -1.78
CA MET A 49 4.13 -0.90 -1.02
C MET A 49 3.74 0.27 -0.11
N LEU A 50 4.72 0.85 0.61
CA LEU A 50 4.49 2.01 1.47
C LEU A 50 4.00 3.23 0.67
N LEU A 51 4.68 3.54 -0.44
CA LEU A 51 4.30 4.67 -1.31
C LEU A 51 2.91 4.47 -1.93
N ALA A 52 2.60 3.26 -2.39
CA ALA A 52 1.28 2.94 -2.93
C ALA A 52 0.19 3.11 -1.86
N ALA A 53 0.40 2.59 -0.65
CA ALA A 53 -0.56 2.75 0.45
C ALA A 53 -0.76 4.23 0.82
N GLN A 54 0.31 5.01 0.89
CA GLN A 54 0.25 6.44 1.20
C GLN A 54 -0.48 7.22 0.10
N HIS A 55 -0.22 6.93 -1.17
CA HIS A 55 -0.89 7.55 -2.29
C HIS A 55 -2.38 7.22 -2.30
N MET A 56 -2.74 5.93 -2.20
CA MET A 56 -4.13 5.48 -2.16
C MET A 56 -4.93 6.13 -1.03
N LEU A 57 -4.35 6.24 0.18
CA LEU A 57 -5.01 6.90 1.30
C LEU A 57 -5.26 8.39 1.04
N ARG A 58 -4.26 9.11 0.52
CA ARG A 58 -4.39 10.53 0.17
C ARG A 58 -5.45 10.76 -0.90
N THR A 59 -5.43 9.94 -1.95
CA THR A 59 -6.40 10.02 -3.04
C THR A 59 -7.81 9.71 -2.56
N PHE A 60 -7.97 8.66 -1.73
CA PHE A 60 -9.27 8.34 -1.13
C PHE A 60 -9.82 9.51 -0.30
N LEU A 61 -9.00 10.13 0.55
CA LEU A 61 -9.41 11.27 1.37
C LEU A 61 -9.78 12.48 0.50
N ALA A 62 -8.99 12.79 -0.52
CA ALA A 62 -9.28 13.88 -1.45
C ALA A 62 -10.61 13.66 -2.21
N LEU A 63 -10.88 12.44 -2.64
CA LEU A 63 -12.14 12.09 -3.31
C LEU A 63 -13.35 12.21 -2.36
N LYS A 64 -13.18 11.81 -1.10
CA LYS A 64 -14.21 11.98 -0.06
C LYS A 64 -14.50 13.46 0.22
N GLU A 65 -13.46 14.28 0.34
CA GLU A 65 -13.59 15.74 0.53
C GLU A 65 -14.28 16.41 -0.67
N ALA A 66 -14.10 15.86 -1.88
CA ALA A 66 -14.79 16.30 -3.09
C ALA A 66 -16.24 15.79 -3.20
N GLY A 67 -16.74 15.03 -2.23
CA GLY A 67 -18.12 14.51 -2.20
C GLY A 67 -18.32 13.17 -2.91
N VAL A 68 -17.25 12.42 -3.20
CA VAL A 68 -17.36 11.08 -3.80
C VAL A 68 -17.55 10.03 -2.70
N ASP A 69 -18.79 9.57 -2.51
CA ASP A 69 -19.14 8.62 -1.46
C ASP A 69 -18.57 7.20 -1.67
N PHE A 70 -18.42 6.76 -2.91
CA PHE A 70 -17.83 5.46 -3.22
C PHE A 70 -16.80 5.63 -4.35
N PRO A 71 -15.55 6.02 -4.01
CA PRO A 71 -14.48 6.14 -4.97
C PRO A 71 -14.29 4.85 -5.77
N ASP A 72 -14.12 4.95 -7.09
CA ASP A 72 -13.71 3.80 -7.89
C ASP A 72 -12.30 3.38 -7.43
N VAL A 73 -12.11 2.08 -7.24
CA VAL A 73 -10.84 1.51 -6.82
C VAL A 73 -9.73 1.85 -7.82
N GLN A 74 -10.04 1.93 -9.12
CA GLN A 74 -9.08 2.30 -10.17
C GLN A 74 -8.59 3.75 -10.06
N ASP A 75 -9.36 4.64 -9.43
CA ASP A 75 -8.97 6.04 -9.22
C ASP A 75 -7.96 6.19 -8.08
N LEU A 76 -7.83 5.18 -7.21
CA LEU A 76 -6.99 5.27 -6.01
C LEU A 76 -5.50 5.15 -6.31
N LEU A 77 -5.11 4.55 -7.44
CA LEU A 77 -3.72 4.35 -7.78
C LEU A 77 -3.52 4.30 -9.30
N ASN A 78 -2.67 5.17 -9.81
CA ASN A 78 -2.27 5.22 -11.21
C ASN A 78 -0.79 4.84 -11.41
N VAL A 79 -0.38 4.61 -12.65
CA VAL A 79 0.96 4.12 -13.01
C VAL A 79 2.07 5.17 -12.80
N ASP A 80 1.69 6.43 -12.70
CA ASP A 80 2.54 7.62 -12.54
C ASP A 80 2.47 8.22 -11.12
N ALA A 81 1.83 7.52 -10.17
CA ALA A 81 1.62 7.97 -8.79
C ALA A 81 2.90 8.38 -8.06
N PHE A 82 4.00 7.71 -8.38
CA PHE A 82 5.35 7.97 -7.88
C PHE A 82 6.37 7.24 -8.77
N ASN A 83 7.65 7.59 -8.62
CA ASN A 83 8.75 6.97 -9.36
C ASN A 83 9.93 6.59 -8.46
N GLN A 84 11.04 6.13 -9.07
CA GLN A 84 12.23 5.70 -8.34
C GLN A 84 12.86 6.82 -7.49
N VAL A 85 12.78 8.07 -7.92
CA VAL A 85 13.27 9.22 -7.14
C VAL A 85 12.50 9.35 -5.83
N ASP A 86 11.19 9.11 -5.87
CA ASP A 86 10.34 9.11 -4.68
C ASP A 86 10.65 7.92 -3.77
N ALA A 87 10.89 6.73 -4.34
CA ALA A 87 11.34 5.57 -3.58
C ALA A 87 12.68 5.83 -2.87
N ASP A 88 13.65 6.44 -3.54
CA ASP A 88 14.94 6.78 -2.95
C ASP A 88 14.80 7.85 -1.85
N LYS A 89 13.92 8.85 -2.03
CA LYS A 89 13.60 9.84 -1.00
C LYS A 89 12.94 9.18 0.21
N ALA A 90 11.98 8.28 -0.01
CA ALA A 90 11.29 7.55 1.05
C ALA A 90 12.28 6.70 1.86
N ARG A 91 13.17 5.96 1.17
CA ARG A 91 14.22 5.15 1.82
C ARG A 91 15.12 6.00 2.72
N ARG A 92 15.62 7.13 2.21
CA ARG A 92 16.43 8.07 3.01
C ARG A 92 15.66 8.68 4.17
N SER A 93 14.37 8.99 3.98
CA SER A 93 13.56 9.54 5.07
C SER A 93 13.29 8.53 6.18
N MET A 94 13.01 7.28 5.82
CA MET A 94 12.82 6.20 6.79
C MET A 94 14.07 5.99 7.64
N LEU A 95 15.26 5.99 7.02
CA LEU A 95 16.53 5.88 7.74
C LEU A 95 16.70 7.03 8.75
N ARG A 96 16.48 8.28 8.33
CA ARG A 96 16.57 9.44 9.22
C ARG A 96 15.60 9.36 10.40
N HIS A 97 14.35 8.92 10.17
CA HIS A 97 13.39 8.76 11.26
C HIS A 97 13.80 7.67 12.24
N LEU A 98 14.33 6.55 11.75
CA LEU A 98 14.85 5.48 12.61
C LEU A 98 16.02 5.97 13.47
N GLU A 99 16.96 6.72 12.88
CA GLU A 99 18.09 7.31 13.60
C GLU A 99 17.63 8.31 14.67
N GLN A 100 16.62 9.14 14.36
CA GLN A 100 16.03 10.09 15.32
C GLN A 100 15.35 9.36 16.49
N HIS A 101 14.52 8.36 16.22
CA HIS A 101 13.87 7.58 17.28
C HIS A 101 14.88 6.79 18.12
N ALA A 102 15.94 6.25 17.51
CA ALA A 102 17.00 5.57 18.24
C ALA A 102 17.74 6.52 19.19
N ALA A 103 18.04 7.75 18.73
CA ALA A 103 18.66 8.77 19.57
C ALA A 103 17.74 9.22 20.70
N GLU A 104 16.45 9.41 20.43
CA GLU A 104 15.46 9.75 21.45
C GLU A 104 15.33 8.64 22.51
N TYR A 105 15.26 7.38 22.07
CA TYR A 105 15.21 6.23 22.97
C TYR A 105 16.47 6.14 23.85
N ALA A 106 17.66 6.34 23.27
CA ALA A 106 18.90 6.35 24.04
C ALA A 106 18.87 7.41 25.16
N ARG A 107 18.35 8.61 24.88
CA ARG A 107 18.22 9.69 25.88
C ARG A 107 17.22 9.39 26.99
N LEU A 108 16.23 8.52 26.76
CA LEU A 108 15.25 8.11 27.76
C LEU A 108 15.75 6.97 28.66
N MET A 109 16.82 6.29 28.24
CA MET A 109 17.43 5.17 28.97
C MET A 109 18.67 5.58 29.77
N GLU A 110 19.10 6.84 29.64
CA GLU A 110 20.08 7.53 30.52
C GLU A 110 19.37 8.20 31.69
#